data_AF-A0A2E6KJL7-F1
#
_entry.id   AF-A0A2E6KJL7-F1
#
_cell.length_a   1.000
_cell.length_b   1.000
_cell.length_c   1.000
_cell.angle_alpha   90.00
_cell.angle_beta   90.00
_cell.angle_gamma   90.00
#
_symmetry.space_group_name_H-M   'P 1'
#
loop_
_entity.id
_entity.type
_entity.pdbx_description
1 polymer ?
#
loop_
_entity_poly.entity_id
_entity_poly.type
_entity_poly.pdbx_seq_one_letter_code
_entity_poly.pdbx_strand_id
1 'polypeptide(L)'
;MQSFAILHFRWFKNQSHVSHDEAMSWLATSLFDPQSAAQTPLFKIDLPELENSILAELENQGISKQKSKKHLYSVADLTPYVMARRPNLSQDELSVFETAYKDLHAKYGAAIRIMQTMSLYLPMNVQIPNKFKETISLPNQEIRVIDLHAHEQFLSKELKSVIKEKGDDIPNYTTEEQKLAQLLYAYHQLFGRGISNDFVKLYPDFWQDGSYFEMEWLSPWQQFSFSKGHPKQVDYIQHWQDMSQAFRNNNQAAFFEASKHARDFIFEAEQALNPSKLENKTIVEIFYNDFQPLELTMILYLISIIFVLCWFKWPKRVNSTIAEAGLILGAVSHALALILRGIILERPPVTTLYELVIFVAITVVLVSLIFFYRSKNYSHILYGAIGGLILLVISSVFLSQEDSLQMLVAVLNTNFWLAVHVLMITAGYGLCVLAAIMAHGWLGYGLVKTSDDAYKTKRDVLFKQTYFITVLALLITTIGTVLGGIWADQSWGRFWGWDPKENGALLIVLWLAWIIHGRLAGIFGKELLMYFIGYLNIVVGLAWFGVNLLGVGLHSYGFTSGIAVGLIAFVIVEILILSTLLFFNKRRV
;
A
#
# COMPACT_ATOMS: atom_id res chain seq x y z
N MET A 1 4.41 11.18 -8.95
CA MET A 1 4.57 10.36 -10.20
C MET A 1 5.58 9.23 -10.06
N GLN A 2 6.79 9.47 -9.51
CA GLN A 2 7.81 8.42 -9.35
C GLN A 2 7.35 7.24 -8.49
N SER A 3 6.83 7.50 -7.29
CA SER A 3 6.27 6.46 -6.40
C SER A 3 5.19 5.64 -7.10
N PHE A 4 4.25 6.32 -7.77
CA PHE A 4 3.20 5.70 -8.59
C PHE A 4 3.76 4.77 -9.68
N ALA A 5 4.78 5.22 -10.42
CA ALA A 5 5.42 4.45 -11.49
C ALA A 5 6.03 3.16 -10.95
N ILE A 6 6.81 3.26 -9.87
CA ILE A 6 7.51 2.13 -9.25
C ILE A 6 6.52 1.09 -8.74
N LEU A 7 5.48 1.52 -8.01
CA LEU A 7 4.49 0.63 -7.40
C LEU A 7 3.74 -0.18 -8.45
N HIS A 8 3.20 0.50 -9.48
CA HIS A 8 2.45 -0.18 -10.53
C HIS A 8 3.34 -1.09 -11.37
N PHE A 9 4.57 -0.65 -11.68
CA PHE A 9 5.50 -1.48 -12.44
C PHE A 9 5.93 -2.75 -11.67
N ARG A 10 6.15 -2.63 -10.36
CA ARG A 10 6.39 -3.78 -9.46
C ARG A 10 5.21 -4.73 -9.43
N TRP A 11 3.99 -4.19 -9.30
CA TRP A 11 2.77 -4.98 -9.28
C TRP A 11 2.56 -5.73 -10.61
N PHE A 12 2.75 -5.08 -11.76
CA PHE A 12 2.59 -5.75 -13.06
C PHE A 12 3.64 -6.84 -13.31
N LYS A 13 4.89 -6.63 -12.86
CA LYS A 13 5.98 -7.61 -13.04
C LYS A 13 6.06 -8.68 -11.95
N ASN A 14 5.30 -8.57 -10.87
CA ASN A 14 5.46 -9.36 -9.64
C ASN A 14 6.92 -9.35 -9.13
N GLN A 15 7.52 -8.16 -9.03
CA GLN A 15 8.91 -7.96 -8.60
C GLN A 15 9.02 -7.03 -7.39
N SER A 16 9.92 -7.34 -6.46
CA SER A 16 10.20 -6.50 -5.29
C SER A 16 11.11 -5.30 -5.60
N HIS A 17 12.01 -5.45 -6.58
CA HIS A 17 12.95 -4.41 -6.99
C HIS A 17 12.87 -4.14 -8.49
N VAL A 18 12.86 -2.86 -8.83
CA VAL A 18 12.72 -2.34 -10.20
C VAL A 18 13.60 -1.10 -10.31
N SER A 19 14.24 -0.91 -11.47
CA SER A 19 14.99 0.31 -11.75
C SER A 19 14.07 1.52 -11.86
N HIS A 20 14.44 2.61 -11.19
CA HIS A 20 13.73 3.90 -11.24
C HIS A 20 13.54 4.38 -12.69
N ASP A 21 14.59 4.31 -13.50
CA ASP A 21 14.57 4.76 -14.89
C ASP A 21 13.63 3.91 -15.74
N GLU A 22 13.58 2.60 -15.48
CA GLU A 22 12.72 1.68 -16.22
C GLU A 22 11.24 1.93 -15.90
N ALA A 23 10.90 2.13 -14.62
CA ALA A 23 9.55 2.44 -14.19
C ALA A 23 9.07 3.80 -14.74
N MET A 24 9.93 4.81 -14.68
CA MET A 24 9.60 6.15 -15.20
C MET A 24 9.48 6.18 -16.72
N SER A 25 10.37 5.49 -17.43
CA SER A 25 10.29 5.33 -18.89
C SER A 25 8.99 4.63 -19.29
N TRP A 26 8.60 3.57 -18.57
CA TRP A 26 7.33 2.90 -18.80
C TRP A 26 6.12 3.81 -18.56
N LEU A 27 6.10 4.58 -17.47
CA LEU A 27 4.99 5.48 -17.17
C LEU A 27 4.89 6.56 -18.26
N ALA A 28 6.01 7.18 -18.64
CA ALA A 28 6.03 8.19 -19.69
C ALA A 28 5.53 7.63 -21.03
N THR A 29 5.99 6.42 -21.41
CA THR A 29 5.51 5.74 -22.63
C THR A 29 4.02 5.44 -22.52
N SER A 30 3.54 4.95 -21.38
CA SER A 30 2.11 4.66 -21.17
C SER A 30 1.24 5.90 -21.28
N LEU A 31 1.70 7.05 -20.78
CA LEU A 31 0.95 8.31 -20.82
C LEU A 31 1.01 8.98 -22.21
N PHE A 32 2.15 8.94 -22.90
CA PHE A 32 2.37 9.76 -24.11
C PHE A 32 2.41 8.97 -25.42
N ASP A 33 2.62 7.65 -25.36
CA ASP A 33 2.57 6.71 -26.48
C ASP A 33 1.91 5.38 -26.07
N PRO A 34 0.59 5.39 -25.79
CA PRO A 34 -0.13 4.21 -25.32
C PRO A 34 -0.13 3.06 -26.33
N GLN A 35 0.07 3.34 -27.62
CA GLN A 35 0.13 2.31 -28.66
C GLN A 35 1.40 1.46 -28.50
N SER A 36 2.56 2.09 -28.34
CA SER A 36 3.81 1.37 -28.05
C SER A 36 3.78 0.71 -26.67
N ALA A 37 3.20 1.38 -25.67
CA ALA A 37 3.07 0.82 -24.33
C ALA A 37 2.22 -0.45 -24.32
N ALA A 38 1.14 -0.51 -25.11
CA ALA A 38 0.27 -1.68 -25.20
C ALA A 38 0.98 -2.92 -25.78
N GLN A 39 2.02 -2.73 -26.60
CA GLN A 39 2.82 -3.80 -27.20
C GLN A 39 4.03 -4.21 -26.34
N THR A 40 4.36 -3.43 -25.31
CA THR A 40 5.52 -3.69 -24.46
C THR A 40 5.21 -4.80 -23.45
N PRO A 41 5.99 -5.90 -23.40
CA PRO A 41 5.78 -6.97 -22.42
C PRO A 41 5.99 -6.47 -20.99
N LEU A 42 4.97 -6.61 -20.15
CA LEU A 42 4.92 -6.02 -18.81
C LEU A 42 4.42 -7.01 -17.75
N PHE A 43 3.42 -7.82 -18.07
CA PHE A 43 2.75 -8.70 -17.11
C PHE A 43 3.47 -10.03 -16.99
N LYS A 44 3.88 -10.38 -15.77
CA LYS A 44 4.39 -11.71 -15.47
C LYS A 44 3.25 -12.61 -15.01
N ILE A 45 3.10 -13.78 -15.64
CA ILE A 45 2.10 -14.79 -15.25
C ILE A 45 2.84 -15.92 -14.54
N ASP A 46 2.66 -16.02 -13.22
CA ASP A 46 3.39 -17.01 -12.41
C ASP A 46 2.66 -18.36 -12.28
N LEU A 47 1.33 -18.40 -12.48
CA LEU A 47 0.54 -19.62 -12.35
C LEU A 47 0.49 -20.38 -13.70
N PRO A 48 1.07 -21.60 -13.81
CA PRO A 48 1.12 -22.33 -15.08
C PRO A 48 -0.25 -22.67 -15.66
N GLU A 49 -1.24 -22.95 -14.80
CA GLU A 49 -2.62 -23.23 -15.24
C GLU A 49 -3.26 -22.02 -15.93
N LEU A 50 -3.08 -20.83 -15.36
CA LEU A 50 -3.54 -19.59 -15.95
C LEU A 50 -2.81 -19.31 -17.26
N GLU A 51 -1.48 -19.47 -17.29
CA GLU A 51 -0.68 -19.31 -18.51
C GLU A 51 -1.16 -20.24 -19.63
N ASN A 52 -1.37 -21.53 -19.33
CA ASN A 52 -1.89 -22.50 -20.30
C ASN A 52 -3.28 -22.11 -20.82
N SER A 53 -4.15 -21.59 -19.94
CA SER A 53 -5.48 -21.13 -20.35
C SER A 53 -5.46 -19.91 -21.27
N ILE A 54 -4.50 -18.98 -21.05
CA ILE A 54 -4.26 -17.83 -21.94
C ILE A 54 -3.77 -18.33 -23.29
N LEU A 55 -2.78 -19.22 -23.30
CA LEU A 55 -2.20 -19.76 -24.53
C LEU A 55 -3.23 -20.53 -25.37
N ALA A 56 -4.10 -21.31 -24.73
CA ALA A 56 -5.16 -22.05 -25.41
C ALA A 56 -6.17 -21.10 -26.09
N GLU A 57 -6.54 -20.00 -25.43
CA GLU A 57 -7.44 -18.99 -26.02
C GLU A 57 -6.78 -18.26 -27.20
N LEU A 58 -5.50 -17.91 -27.09
CA LEU A 58 -4.75 -17.30 -28.18
C LEU A 58 -4.64 -18.23 -29.40
N GLU A 59 -4.46 -19.54 -29.16
CA GLU A 59 -4.48 -20.55 -30.23
C GLU A 59 -5.86 -20.66 -30.89
N ASN A 60 -6.95 -20.63 -30.11
CA ASN A 60 -8.31 -20.66 -30.66
C ASN A 60 -8.60 -19.46 -31.57
N GLN A 61 -7.98 -18.31 -31.30
CA GLN A 61 -8.13 -17.10 -32.11
C GLN A 61 -7.11 -17.00 -33.27
N GLY A 62 -6.31 -18.05 -33.50
CA GLY A 62 -5.34 -18.10 -34.60
C GLY A 62 -4.13 -17.19 -34.43
N ILE A 63 -3.85 -16.73 -33.21
CA ILE A 63 -2.72 -15.85 -32.90
C ILE A 63 -1.48 -16.70 -32.68
N SER A 64 -0.48 -16.55 -33.56
CA SER A 64 0.76 -17.34 -33.51
C SER A 64 1.58 -17.08 -32.24
N LYS A 65 1.98 -18.18 -31.57
CA LYS A 65 2.79 -18.18 -30.35
C LYS A 65 4.16 -17.53 -30.59
N GLN A 66 4.32 -16.24 -30.30
CA GLN A 66 5.63 -15.77 -29.85
C GLN A 66 5.76 -16.07 -28.36
N LYS A 67 6.39 -17.20 -28.04
CA LYS A 67 6.95 -17.41 -26.70
C LYS A 67 7.97 -16.30 -26.45
N SER A 68 7.54 -15.23 -25.79
CA SER A 68 8.44 -14.33 -25.10
C SER A 68 9.34 -15.20 -24.23
N LYS A 69 10.66 -15.17 -24.47
CA LYS A 69 11.67 -15.96 -23.73
C LYS A 69 11.66 -15.74 -22.21
N LYS A 70 10.78 -14.87 -21.68
CA LYS A 70 10.73 -14.40 -20.30
C LYS A 70 9.36 -14.52 -19.61
N HIS A 71 8.36 -15.24 -20.16
CA HIS A 71 7.02 -15.37 -19.56
C HIS A 71 6.33 -14.02 -19.27
N LEU A 72 6.66 -13.01 -20.08
CA LEU A 72 6.08 -11.67 -19.99
C LEU A 72 5.11 -11.46 -21.14
N TYR A 73 3.94 -10.91 -20.83
CA TYR A 73 2.86 -10.60 -21.76
C TYR A 73 2.63 -9.09 -21.81
N SER A 74 2.30 -8.56 -22.97
CA SER A 74 1.86 -7.18 -23.17
C SER A 74 0.35 -7.03 -22.96
N VAL A 75 -0.15 -5.80 -22.94
CA VAL A 75 -1.61 -5.55 -22.94
C VAL A 75 -2.23 -6.12 -24.21
N ALA A 76 -1.55 -5.96 -25.36
CA ALA A 76 -2.01 -6.48 -26.64
C ALA A 76 -2.15 -8.01 -26.61
N ASP A 77 -1.16 -8.72 -26.03
CA ASP A 77 -1.19 -10.18 -25.91
C ASP A 77 -2.36 -10.68 -25.05
N LEU A 78 -2.71 -9.95 -23.99
CA LEU A 78 -3.75 -10.37 -23.04
C LEU A 78 -5.17 -9.95 -23.45
N THR A 79 -5.31 -8.98 -24.35
CA THR A 79 -6.60 -8.42 -24.75
C THR A 79 -7.59 -9.49 -25.27
N PRO A 80 -7.20 -10.41 -26.18
CA PRO A 80 -8.07 -11.50 -26.62
C PRO A 80 -8.67 -12.32 -25.47
N TYR A 81 -7.83 -12.69 -24.51
CA TYR A 81 -8.19 -13.53 -23.38
C TYR A 81 -9.11 -12.82 -22.38
N VAL A 82 -8.78 -11.59 -22.03
CA VAL A 82 -9.57 -10.78 -21.08
C VAL A 82 -10.92 -10.39 -21.67
N MET A 83 -11.00 -10.12 -22.98
CA MET A 83 -12.27 -9.80 -23.64
C MET A 83 -13.20 -11.01 -23.78
N ALA A 84 -12.65 -12.21 -24.01
CA ALA A 84 -13.43 -13.43 -24.16
C ALA A 84 -14.07 -13.91 -22.84
N ARG A 85 -13.46 -13.60 -21.70
CA ARG A 85 -13.93 -13.99 -20.36
C ARG A 85 -14.25 -12.76 -19.53
N ARG A 86 -15.54 -12.50 -19.29
CA ARG A 86 -15.94 -11.49 -18.30
C ARG A 86 -15.90 -12.08 -16.89
N PRO A 87 -15.43 -11.35 -15.88
CA PRO A 87 -15.44 -11.81 -14.50
C PRO A 87 -16.88 -11.80 -13.96
N ASN A 88 -17.59 -12.92 -14.09
CA ASN A 88 -18.82 -13.20 -13.34
C ASN A 88 -18.47 -14.17 -12.22
N LEU A 89 -17.86 -13.68 -11.14
CA LEU A 89 -17.52 -14.51 -9.99
C LEU A 89 -18.04 -13.84 -8.70
N SER A 90 -18.95 -14.53 -8.02
CA SER A 90 -19.41 -14.19 -6.67
C SER A 90 -18.27 -14.37 -5.67
N GLN A 91 -18.35 -13.69 -4.52
CA GLN A 91 -17.27 -13.61 -3.52
C GLN A 91 -17.00 -14.90 -2.71
N ASP A 92 -17.62 -16.02 -3.07
CA ASP A 92 -17.43 -17.28 -2.33
C ASP A 92 -16.15 -17.99 -2.78
N GLU A 93 -15.41 -18.53 -1.81
CA GLU A 93 -14.15 -19.29 -1.92
C GLU A 93 -13.54 -19.44 -3.33
N LEU A 94 -12.89 -18.37 -3.81
CA LEU A 94 -12.21 -18.38 -5.10
C LEU A 94 -11.04 -19.37 -5.06
N SER A 95 -11.01 -20.30 -6.01
CA SER A 95 -9.87 -21.18 -6.26
C SER A 95 -8.58 -20.38 -6.53
N VAL A 96 -7.42 -21.05 -6.43
CA VAL A 96 -6.11 -20.46 -6.74
C VAL A 96 -6.10 -19.87 -8.16
N PHE A 97 -6.72 -20.57 -9.11
CA PHE A 97 -6.88 -20.11 -10.49
C PHE A 97 -7.73 -18.83 -10.57
N GLU A 98 -8.90 -18.82 -9.93
CA GLU A 98 -9.81 -17.66 -9.98
C GLU A 98 -9.20 -16.42 -9.32
N THR A 99 -8.42 -16.60 -8.25
CA THR A 99 -7.67 -15.52 -7.61
C THR A 99 -6.63 -14.93 -8.56
N ALA A 100 -5.82 -15.78 -9.20
CA ALA A 100 -4.80 -15.34 -10.17
C ALA A 100 -5.43 -14.67 -11.40
N TYR A 101 -6.56 -15.20 -11.87
CA TYR A 101 -7.32 -14.64 -12.99
C TYR A 101 -7.91 -13.26 -12.64
N LYS A 102 -8.44 -13.09 -11.43
CA LYS A 102 -8.94 -11.79 -10.94
C LYS A 102 -7.83 -10.76 -10.81
N ASP A 103 -6.67 -11.13 -10.27
CA ASP A 103 -5.49 -10.27 -10.20
C ASP A 103 -5.03 -9.83 -11.61
N LEU A 104 -4.97 -10.76 -12.57
CA LEU A 104 -4.67 -10.45 -13.96
C LEU A 104 -5.65 -9.43 -14.56
N HIS A 105 -6.95 -9.60 -14.33
CA HIS A 105 -7.98 -8.69 -14.84
C HIS A 105 -7.90 -7.30 -14.19
N ALA A 106 -7.55 -7.23 -12.90
CA ALA A 106 -7.30 -5.97 -12.20
C ALA A 106 -6.06 -5.25 -12.76
N LYS A 107 -4.96 -5.99 -12.96
CA LYS A 107 -3.72 -5.49 -13.56
C LYS A 107 -3.93 -4.96 -14.98
N TYR A 108 -4.62 -5.75 -15.82
CA TYR A 108 -4.98 -5.35 -17.18
C TYR A 108 -5.83 -4.08 -17.19
N GLY A 109 -6.87 -4.03 -16.34
CA GLY A 109 -7.74 -2.86 -16.20
C GLY A 109 -6.97 -1.61 -15.77
N ALA A 110 -6.09 -1.73 -14.77
CA ALA A 110 -5.24 -0.63 -14.33
C ALA A 110 -4.33 -0.11 -15.44
N ALA A 111 -3.66 -0.99 -16.18
CA ALA A 111 -2.79 -0.58 -17.29
C ALA A 111 -3.55 0.15 -18.40
N ILE A 112 -4.74 -0.34 -18.78
CA ILE A 112 -5.61 0.34 -19.75
C ILE A 112 -6.00 1.74 -19.26
N ARG A 113 -6.38 1.87 -17.98
CA ARG A 113 -6.74 3.17 -17.39
C ARG A 113 -5.57 4.14 -17.37
N ILE A 114 -4.35 3.67 -17.06
CA ILE A 114 -3.14 4.49 -17.16
C ILE A 114 -2.93 4.96 -18.60
N MET A 115 -3.00 4.06 -19.58
CA MET A 115 -2.83 4.39 -21.01
C MET A 115 -3.89 5.36 -21.55
N GLN A 116 -5.09 5.35 -20.97
CA GLN A 116 -6.20 6.25 -21.33
C GLN A 116 -6.18 7.57 -20.56
N THR A 117 -5.21 7.79 -19.68
CA THR A 117 -5.14 9.01 -18.85
C THR A 117 -5.08 10.26 -19.73
N MET A 118 -4.16 10.28 -20.70
CA MET A 118 -3.86 11.45 -21.52
C MET A 118 -4.55 11.44 -22.88
N SER A 119 -5.40 10.45 -23.16
CA SER A 119 -5.98 10.28 -24.51
C SER A 119 -6.79 11.49 -25.00
N LEU A 120 -7.21 12.38 -24.11
CA LEU A 120 -7.83 13.67 -24.46
C LEU A 120 -6.89 14.56 -25.29
N TYR A 121 -5.58 14.51 -25.01
CA TYR A 121 -4.54 15.35 -25.59
C TYR A 121 -3.70 14.63 -26.65
N LEU A 122 -3.91 13.33 -26.83
CA LEU A 122 -3.20 12.53 -27.82
C LEU A 122 -3.89 12.63 -29.19
N PRO A 123 -3.12 12.56 -30.29
CA PRO A 123 -3.66 12.58 -31.63
C PRO A 123 -4.47 11.32 -31.88
N MET A 124 -5.65 11.48 -32.47
CA MET A 124 -6.48 10.38 -32.92
C MET A 124 -6.02 9.91 -34.29
N ASN A 125 -5.86 8.60 -34.45
CA ASN A 125 -5.50 7.99 -35.73
C ASN A 125 -6.74 7.83 -36.64
N VAL A 126 -7.39 8.94 -37.00
CA VAL A 126 -8.58 8.98 -37.87
C VAL A 126 -8.49 10.15 -38.85
N GLN A 127 -9.04 9.95 -40.05
CA GLN A 127 -9.03 10.98 -41.10
C GLN A 127 -10.25 11.90 -40.99
N ILE A 128 -10.05 13.19 -41.24
CA ILE A 128 -11.13 14.19 -41.31
C ILE A 128 -11.75 14.18 -42.70
N PRO A 129 -13.08 14.22 -42.79
CA PRO A 129 -13.72 14.59 -44.04
C PRO A 129 -13.25 15.98 -44.50
N ASN A 130 -12.90 16.12 -45.78
CA ASN A 130 -12.38 17.35 -46.36
C ASN A 130 -13.33 18.54 -46.13
N LYS A 131 -14.65 18.28 -46.13
CA LYS A 131 -15.71 19.27 -45.84
C LYS A 131 -15.51 20.00 -44.51
N PHE A 132 -14.92 19.36 -43.50
CA PHE A 132 -14.85 19.89 -42.13
C PHE A 132 -13.45 20.37 -41.73
N LYS A 133 -12.44 20.24 -42.60
CA LYS A 133 -11.06 20.64 -42.29
C LYS A 133 -10.92 22.13 -41.99
N GLU A 134 -11.61 22.98 -42.75
CA GLU A 134 -11.60 24.43 -42.56
C GLU A 134 -12.40 24.84 -41.31
N THR A 135 -13.48 24.11 -41.00
CA THR A 135 -14.34 24.39 -39.83
C THR A 135 -13.65 24.06 -38.51
N ILE A 136 -12.89 22.97 -38.43
CA ILE A 136 -12.32 22.45 -37.17
C ILE A 136 -11.02 23.17 -36.77
N SER A 137 -10.44 24.05 -37.61
CA SER A 137 -9.25 24.88 -37.31
C SER A 137 -8.14 24.16 -36.53
N LEU A 138 -7.36 23.31 -37.20
CA LEU A 138 -6.37 22.45 -36.55
C LEU A 138 -4.94 23.04 -36.61
N PRO A 139 -4.29 23.28 -35.47
CA PRO A 139 -2.85 23.47 -35.42
C PRO A 139 -2.18 22.14 -35.77
N ASN A 140 -1.39 22.09 -36.85
CA ASN A 140 -0.53 20.96 -37.21
C ASN A 140 -1.20 19.67 -37.75
N GLN A 141 -2.44 19.74 -38.25
CA GLN A 141 -3.16 18.61 -38.91
C GLN A 141 -3.42 17.35 -38.03
N GLU A 142 -2.97 17.31 -36.79
CA GLU A 142 -3.31 16.29 -35.81
C GLU A 142 -4.59 16.68 -35.06
N ILE A 143 -5.55 15.76 -34.93
CA ILE A 143 -6.80 16.01 -34.22
C ILE A 143 -6.74 15.33 -32.87
N ARG A 144 -7.10 16.05 -31.81
CA ARG A 144 -7.25 15.47 -30.47
C ARG A 144 -8.71 15.48 -30.06
N VAL A 145 -9.07 14.70 -29.04
CA VAL A 145 -10.46 14.67 -28.54
C VAL A 145 -10.88 16.05 -28.04
N ILE A 146 -9.96 16.80 -27.41
CA ILE A 146 -10.21 18.16 -26.93
C ILE A 146 -10.59 19.14 -28.06
N ASP A 147 -9.97 19.00 -29.25
CA ASP A 147 -10.25 19.88 -30.39
C ASP A 147 -11.63 19.57 -31.02
N LEU A 148 -12.02 18.30 -31.05
CA LEU A 148 -13.32 17.87 -31.58
C LEU A 148 -14.50 18.18 -30.66
N HIS A 149 -14.28 18.23 -29.35
CA HIS A 149 -15.39 18.35 -28.40
C HIS A 149 -16.29 19.56 -28.68
N ALA A 150 -15.68 20.71 -29.01
CA ALA A 150 -16.42 21.93 -29.36
C ALA A 150 -17.30 21.78 -30.62
N HIS A 151 -16.98 20.83 -31.50
CA HIS A 151 -17.65 20.58 -32.77
C HIS A 151 -18.50 19.30 -32.77
N GLU A 152 -18.50 18.54 -31.68
CA GLU A 152 -19.17 17.24 -31.56
C GLU A 152 -20.65 17.33 -31.93
N GLN A 153 -21.38 18.30 -31.36
CA GLN A 153 -22.81 18.43 -31.58
C GLN A 153 -23.15 18.72 -33.05
N PHE A 154 -22.32 19.50 -33.72
CA PHE A 154 -22.48 19.82 -35.13
C PHE A 154 -22.21 18.59 -36.01
N LEU A 155 -21.08 17.91 -35.79
CA LEU A 155 -20.71 16.71 -36.53
C LEU A 155 -21.72 15.57 -36.32
N SER A 156 -22.20 15.38 -35.08
CA SER A 156 -23.23 14.41 -34.74
C SER A 156 -24.57 14.69 -35.43
N LYS A 157 -24.93 15.97 -35.65
CA LYS A 157 -26.13 16.33 -36.44
C LYS A 157 -25.96 15.98 -37.92
N GLU A 158 -24.79 16.25 -38.50
CA GLU A 158 -24.49 15.88 -39.89
C GLU A 158 -24.57 14.36 -40.08
N LEU A 159 -23.97 13.57 -39.18
CA LEU A 159 -24.03 12.10 -39.25
C LEU A 159 -25.48 11.59 -39.08
N LYS A 160 -26.26 12.17 -38.17
CA LYS A 160 -27.69 11.82 -38.01
C LYS A 160 -28.50 12.10 -39.27
N SER A 161 -28.17 13.15 -40.04
CA SER A 161 -28.80 13.41 -41.32
C SER A 161 -28.50 12.31 -42.33
N VAL A 162 -27.25 11.86 -42.40
CA VAL A 162 -26.82 10.75 -43.27
C VAL A 162 -27.53 9.45 -42.90
N ILE A 163 -27.59 9.12 -41.60
CA ILE A 163 -28.30 7.93 -41.10
C ILE A 163 -29.80 8.00 -41.45
N LYS A 164 -30.43 9.17 -41.33
CA LYS A 164 -31.85 9.35 -41.68
C LYS A 164 -32.12 9.12 -43.17
N GLU A 165 -31.18 9.50 -44.04
CA GLU A 165 -31.31 9.36 -45.49
C GLU A 165 -30.97 7.94 -45.98
N LYS A 166 -29.94 7.31 -45.41
CA LYS A 166 -29.31 6.08 -45.95
C LYS A 166 -29.44 4.86 -45.03
N GLY A 167 -30.02 5.00 -43.84
CA GLY A 167 -30.06 3.95 -42.81
C GLY A 167 -28.69 3.73 -42.14
N ASP A 168 -28.59 2.71 -41.29
CA ASP A 168 -27.38 2.42 -40.48
C ASP A 168 -26.29 1.60 -41.22
N ASP A 169 -26.44 1.37 -42.52
CA ASP A 169 -25.55 0.50 -43.31
C ASP A 169 -24.32 1.27 -43.83
N ILE A 170 -23.26 1.30 -43.02
CA ILE A 170 -22.00 2.06 -43.26
C ILE A 170 -21.37 1.80 -44.66
N PRO A 171 -21.36 0.57 -45.21
CA PRO A 171 -20.90 0.32 -46.58
C PRO A 171 -21.60 1.15 -47.67
N ASN A 172 -22.84 1.58 -47.46
CA ASN A 172 -23.60 2.40 -48.42
C ASN A 172 -23.26 3.90 -48.34
N TYR A 173 -22.42 4.29 -47.38
CA TYR A 173 -21.98 5.66 -47.22
C TYR A 173 -20.86 5.99 -48.22
N THR A 174 -20.80 7.24 -48.67
CA THR A 174 -19.66 7.77 -49.41
C THR A 174 -18.39 7.75 -48.55
N THR A 175 -17.22 7.79 -49.18
CA THR A 175 -15.93 7.80 -48.46
C THR A 175 -15.84 8.90 -47.38
N GLU A 176 -16.43 10.07 -47.63
CA GLU A 176 -16.42 11.20 -46.68
C GLU A 176 -17.40 10.99 -45.52
N GLU A 177 -18.55 10.37 -45.77
CA GLU A 177 -19.52 9.97 -44.74
C GLU A 177 -18.97 8.83 -43.86
N GLN A 178 -18.23 7.88 -44.46
CA GLN A 178 -17.52 6.84 -43.70
C GLN A 178 -16.45 7.44 -42.80
N LYS A 179 -15.67 8.42 -43.29
CA LYS A 179 -14.72 9.17 -42.45
C LYS A 179 -15.41 9.89 -41.30
N LEU A 180 -16.56 10.52 -41.54
CA LEU A 180 -17.33 11.19 -40.49
C LEU A 180 -17.82 10.19 -39.43
N ALA A 181 -18.34 9.04 -39.85
CA ALA A 181 -18.78 7.98 -38.96
C ALA A 181 -17.62 7.41 -38.12
N GLN A 182 -16.46 7.14 -38.74
CA GLN A 182 -15.25 6.67 -38.04
C GLN A 182 -14.72 7.70 -37.05
N LEU A 183 -14.70 8.98 -37.43
CA LEU A 183 -14.26 10.08 -36.58
C LEU A 183 -15.12 10.18 -35.32
N LEU A 184 -16.45 10.21 -35.48
CA LEU A 184 -17.39 10.29 -34.35
C LEU A 184 -17.36 9.02 -33.50
N TYR A 185 -17.26 7.85 -34.11
CA TYR A 185 -17.12 6.59 -33.38
C TYR A 185 -15.85 6.59 -32.50
N ALA A 186 -14.71 6.98 -33.07
CA ALA A 186 -13.45 7.09 -32.33
C ALA A 186 -13.56 8.10 -31.18
N TYR A 187 -14.14 9.26 -31.44
CA TYR A 187 -14.42 10.29 -30.43
C TYR A 187 -15.28 9.74 -29.30
N HIS A 188 -16.45 9.15 -29.58
CA HIS A 188 -17.37 8.66 -28.55
C HIS A 188 -16.78 7.50 -27.73
N GLN A 189 -15.97 6.63 -28.35
CA GLN A 189 -15.24 5.57 -27.63
C GLN A 189 -14.20 6.13 -26.65
N LEU A 190 -13.38 7.07 -27.11
CA LEU A 190 -12.35 7.70 -26.27
C LEU A 190 -12.98 8.54 -25.17
N PHE A 191 -13.99 9.34 -25.51
CA PHE A 191 -14.70 10.19 -24.57
C PHE A 191 -15.44 9.38 -23.50
N GLY A 192 -16.20 8.36 -23.91
CA GLY A 192 -16.97 7.53 -22.98
C GLY A 192 -16.10 6.75 -21.99
N ARG A 193 -14.94 6.24 -22.44
CA ARG A 193 -13.97 5.59 -21.54
C ARG A 193 -13.24 6.61 -20.68
N GLY A 194 -12.83 7.71 -21.28
CA GLY A 194 -12.05 8.77 -20.67
C GLY A 194 -12.75 9.47 -19.53
N ILE A 195 -14.02 9.88 -19.70
CA ILE A 195 -14.76 10.66 -18.69
C ILE A 195 -14.90 9.93 -17.34
N SER A 196 -14.93 8.60 -17.38
CA SER A 196 -14.98 7.75 -16.17
C SER A 196 -13.60 7.43 -15.58
N ASN A 197 -12.51 7.89 -16.23
CA ASN A 197 -11.16 7.56 -15.84
C ASN A 197 -10.62 8.55 -14.80
N ASP A 198 -10.71 8.19 -13.52
CA ASP A 198 -10.17 8.93 -12.38
C ASP A 198 -8.83 8.38 -11.85
N PHE A 199 -8.18 7.47 -12.60
CA PHE A 199 -7.09 6.64 -12.08
C PHE A 199 -5.81 7.42 -11.80
N VAL A 200 -5.35 8.23 -12.75
CA VAL A 200 -4.15 9.06 -12.59
C VAL A 200 -4.58 10.51 -12.49
N LYS A 201 -4.41 11.07 -11.29
CA LYS A 201 -4.76 12.46 -10.97
C LYS A 201 -3.52 13.33 -11.14
N LEU A 202 -3.59 14.28 -12.07
CA LEU A 202 -2.47 15.13 -12.49
C LEU A 202 -2.76 16.62 -12.29
N TYR A 203 -4.04 16.99 -12.13
CA TYR A 203 -4.49 18.37 -12.15
C TYR A 203 -5.05 18.79 -10.80
N PRO A 204 -4.40 19.68 -10.06
CA PRO A 204 -5.00 20.25 -8.84
C PRO A 204 -6.17 21.20 -9.19
N ASP A 205 -7.30 21.05 -8.50
CA ASP A 205 -8.45 21.95 -8.59
C ASP A 205 -8.30 23.09 -7.57
N PHE A 206 -7.68 24.18 -8.02
CA PHE A 206 -7.39 25.33 -7.15
C PHE A 206 -8.55 26.33 -7.01
N TRP A 207 -9.66 26.15 -7.73
CA TRP A 207 -10.58 27.26 -8.01
C TRP A 207 -12.06 27.00 -7.70
N GLN A 208 -12.36 26.12 -6.74
CA GLN A 208 -13.73 25.97 -6.22
C GLN A 208 -14.09 27.10 -5.24
N ASP A 209 -15.05 27.94 -5.66
CA ASP A 209 -15.91 28.85 -4.89
C ASP A 209 -15.53 29.09 -3.40
N GLY A 210 -14.39 29.73 -3.16
CA GLY A 210 -14.04 30.36 -1.88
C GLY A 210 -13.97 29.45 -0.65
N SER A 211 -14.02 28.13 -0.79
CA SER A 211 -13.89 27.18 0.31
C SER A 211 -12.46 26.61 0.34
N TYR A 212 -11.61 27.34 1.05
CA TYR A 212 -10.15 27.19 1.11
C TYR A 212 -9.62 25.92 1.79
N PHE A 213 -10.38 24.83 1.88
CA PHE A 213 -10.03 23.75 2.81
C PHE A 213 -9.36 22.50 2.23
N GLU A 214 -9.57 22.08 0.97
CA GLU A 214 -8.85 20.92 0.42
C GLU A 214 -8.59 21.04 -1.09
N MET A 215 -7.33 20.89 -1.50
CA MET A 215 -6.92 20.84 -2.91
C MET A 215 -7.23 19.45 -3.47
N GLU A 216 -8.30 19.34 -4.25
CA GLU A 216 -8.64 18.07 -4.90
C GLU A 216 -7.80 17.88 -6.16
N TRP A 217 -7.14 16.73 -6.29
CA TRP A 217 -6.47 16.35 -7.53
C TRP A 217 -7.45 15.62 -8.45
N LEU A 218 -7.49 16.06 -9.70
CA LEU A 218 -8.35 15.59 -10.78
C LEU A 218 -7.52 14.87 -11.85
N SER A 219 -8.11 13.88 -12.50
CA SER A 219 -7.56 13.33 -13.74
C SER A 219 -7.71 14.34 -14.88
N PRO A 220 -6.94 14.18 -15.99
CA PRO A 220 -7.12 15.02 -17.18
C PRO A 220 -8.58 15.10 -17.68
N TRP A 221 -9.30 13.98 -17.62
CA TRP A 221 -10.68 13.87 -18.08
C TRP A 221 -11.70 14.48 -17.10
N GLN A 222 -11.47 14.31 -15.79
CA GLN A 222 -12.25 14.99 -14.76
C GLN A 222 -12.05 16.50 -14.87
N GLN A 223 -10.80 16.94 -15.00
CA GLN A 223 -10.48 18.35 -15.18
C GLN A 223 -11.17 18.91 -16.42
N PHE A 224 -11.14 18.21 -17.56
CA PHE A 224 -11.88 18.61 -18.75
C PHE A 224 -13.40 18.74 -18.51
N SER A 225 -13.98 17.88 -17.68
CA SER A 225 -15.44 17.85 -17.43
C SER A 225 -15.89 18.86 -16.37
N PHE A 226 -15.06 19.14 -15.37
CA PHE A 226 -15.37 19.99 -14.22
C PHE A 226 -14.77 21.41 -14.32
N SER A 227 -13.75 21.61 -15.16
CA SER A 227 -13.13 22.92 -15.34
C SER A 227 -14.12 23.91 -15.94
N LYS A 228 -14.49 24.92 -15.16
CA LYS A 228 -15.29 26.08 -15.60
C LYS A 228 -14.50 27.05 -16.51
N GLY A 229 -13.41 26.62 -17.14
CA GLY A 229 -12.64 27.43 -18.10
C GLY A 229 -11.73 28.51 -17.49
N HIS A 230 -11.12 28.25 -16.33
CA HIS A 230 -10.21 29.23 -15.71
C HIS A 230 -8.92 29.41 -16.54
N PRO A 231 -8.48 30.64 -16.89
CA PRO A 231 -7.33 30.87 -17.78
C PRO A 231 -6.04 30.16 -17.38
N LYS A 232 -5.68 30.19 -16.09
CA LYS A 232 -4.50 29.50 -15.58
C LYS A 232 -4.55 27.97 -15.74
N GLN A 233 -5.74 27.35 -15.74
CA GLN A 233 -5.86 25.91 -15.99
C GLN A 233 -5.56 25.58 -17.45
N VAL A 234 -5.87 26.48 -18.38
CA VAL A 234 -5.53 26.34 -19.80
C VAL A 234 -4.01 26.33 -20.00
N ASP A 235 -3.28 27.22 -19.31
CA ASP A 235 -1.81 27.27 -19.36
C ASP A 235 -1.20 25.94 -18.86
N TYR A 236 -1.73 25.40 -17.76
CA TYR A 236 -1.25 24.13 -17.22
C TYR A 236 -1.53 22.94 -18.14
N ILE A 237 -2.70 22.92 -18.80
CA ILE A 237 -3.00 21.93 -19.84
C ILE A 237 -1.97 22.02 -20.98
N GLN A 238 -1.61 23.25 -21.39
CA GLN A 238 -0.66 23.46 -22.49
C GLN A 238 0.69 22.80 -22.20
N HIS A 239 1.24 22.93 -20.98
CA HIS A 239 2.49 22.28 -20.62
C HIS A 239 2.44 20.74 -20.75
N TRP A 240 1.29 20.13 -20.46
CA TRP A 240 1.08 18.70 -20.66
C TRP A 240 0.96 18.31 -22.14
N GLN A 241 0.36 19.17 -22.96
CA GLN A 241 0.34 18.98 -24.41
C GLN A 241 1.74 19.11 -25.03
N ASP A 242 2.53 20.07 -24.57
CA ASP A 242 3.92 20.29 -25.01
C ASP A 242 4.80 19.10 -24.64
N MET A 243 4.68 18.58 -23.41
CA MET A 243 5.36 17.34 -22.99
C MET A 243 4.97 16.18 -23.89
N SER A 244 3.67 16.02 -24.17
CA SER A 244 3.16 14.95 -25.03
C SER A 244 3.74 15.02 -26.44
N GLN A 245 3.77 16.22 -27.04
CA GLN A 245 4.34 16.44 -28.37
C GLN A 245 5.85 16.21 -28.38
N ALA A 246 6.57 16.74 -27.39
CA ALA A 246 8.01 16.57 -27.27
C ALA A 246 8.42 15.10 -27.10
N PHE A 247 7.67 14.33 -26.30
CA PHE A 247 7.88 12.91 -26.12
C PHE A 247 7.72 12.14 -27.43
N ARG A 248 6.62 12.36 -28.16
CA ARG A 248 6.36 11.71 -29.46
C ARG A 248 7.41 12.07 -30.53
N ASN A 249 7.91 13.30 -30.50
CA ASN A 249 8.95 13.77 -31.41
C ASN A 249 10.37 13.35 -30.99
N ASN A 250 10.53 12.55 -29.93
CA ASN A 250 11.82 12.17 -29.35
C ASN A 250 12.72 13.38 -28.99
N ASN A 251 12.11 14.53 -28.66
CA ASN A 251 12.83 15.75 -28.29
C ASN A 251 12.95 15.86 -26.77
N GLN A 252 14.03 15.30 -26.21
CA GLN A 252 14.27 15.28 -24.77
C GLN A 252 14.42 16.69 -24.16
N ALA A 253 15.01 17.63 -24.88
CA ALA A 253 15.22 19.00 -24.39
C ALA A 253 13.88 19.73 -24.21
N ALA A 254 13.01 19.67 -25.23
CA ALA A 254 11.68 20.25 -25.16
C ALA A 254 10.80 19.55 -24.11
N PHE A 255 10.94 18.23 -23.95
CA PHE A 255 10.23 17.49 -22.91
C PHE A 255 10.64 17.96 -21.51
N PHE A 256 11.95 18.10 -21.28
CA PHE A 256 12.47 18.58 -20.00
C PHE A 256 11.99 20.00 -19.70
N GLU A 257 12.03 20.90 -20.68
CA GLU A 257 11.55 22.28 -20.55
C GLU A 257 10.05 22.34 -20.22
N ALA A 258 9.20 21.62 -20.97
CA ALA A 258 7.77 21.55 -20.71
C ALA A 258 7.45 20.92 -19.33
N SER A 259 8.21 19.89 -18.92
CA SER A 259 8.07 19.28 -17.59
C SER A 259 8.44 20.24 -16.46
N LYS A 260 9.45 21.09 -16.69
CA LYS A 260 9.86 22.12 -15.75
C LYS A 260 8.76 23.18 -15.62
N HIS A 261 8.18 23.65 -16.72
CA HIS A 261 7.07 24.61 -16.67
C HIS A 261 5.83 24.05 -15.97
N ALA A 262 5.45 22.80 -16.23
CA ALA A 262 4.35 22.16 -15.50
C ALA A 262 4.62 22.09 -13.98
N ARG A 263 5.85 21.72 -13.60
CA ARG A 263 6.25 21.70 -12.17
C ARG A 263 6.23 23.10 -11.55
N ASP A 264 6.81 24.08 -12.24
CA ASP A 264 6.91 25.45 -11.73
C ASP A 264 5.51 26.08 -11.60
N PHE A 265 4.57 25.78 -12.50
CA PHE A 265 3.17 26.18 -12.38
C PHE A 265 2.49 25.63 -11.12
N ILE A 266 2.65 24.32 -10.85
CA ILE A 266 2.13 23.71 -9.61
C ILE A 266 2.76 24.38 -8.40
N PHE A 267 4.08 24.55 -8.42
CA PHE A 267 4.82 25.16 -7.32
C PHE A 267 4.33 26.59 -7.04
N GLU A 268 4.13 27.41 -8.07
CA GLU A 268 3.58 28.77 -7.92
C GLU A 268 2.14 28.78 -7.38
N ALA A 269 1.29 27.88 -7.89
CA ALA A 269 -0.10 27.78 -7.44
C ALA A 269 -0.21 27.27 -5.99
N GLU A 270 0.59 26.28 -5.61
CA GLU A 270 0.68 25.79 -4.23
C GLU A 270 1.36 26.79 -3.29
N GLN A 271 2.39 27.52 -3.75
CA GLN A 271 3.04 28.59 -2.97
C GLN A 271 2.09 29.76 -2.74
N ALA A 272 1.25 30.10 -3.71
CA ALA A 272 0.19 31.10 -3.54
C ALA A 272 -0.89 30.66 -2.53
N LEU A 273 -1.10 29.36 -2.35
CA LEU A 273 -2.07 28.78 -1.42
C LEU A 273 -1.47 28.51 -0.02
N ASN A 274 -0.19 28.13 0.07
CA ASN A 274 0.53 27.82 1.31
C ASN A 274 2.06 27.97 1.14
N PRO A 275 2.62 29.17 1.32
CA PRO A 275 4.01 29.51 0.97
C PRO A 275 5.11 28.69 1.68
N SER A 276 4.81 28.06 2.83
CA SER A 276 5.79 27.39 3.70
C SER A 276 5.77 25.86 3.63
N LYS A 277 4.81 25.25 2.91
CA LYS A 277 4.45 23.84 3.12
C LYS A 277 5.06 22.87 2.10
N LEU A 278 5.45 23.33 0.91
CA LEU A 278 5.70 22.43 -0.23
C LEU A 278 7.17 22.07 -0.50
N GLU A 279 8.09 23.04 -0.45
CA GLU A 279 9.50 22.77 -0.80
C GLU A 279 10.12 21.71 0.12
N ASN A 280 9.74 21.72 1.40
CA ASN A 280 10.19 20.73 2.37
C ASN A 280 9.57 19.34 2.15
N LYS A 281 8.31 19.23 1.71
CA LYS A 281 7.59 17.95 1.63
C LYS A 281 8.11 17.07 0.50
N THR A 282 8.25 17.63 -0.69
CA THR A 282 8.75 16.88 -1.86
C THR A 282 10.21 16.48 -1.68
N ILE A 283 11.04 17.36 -1.11
CA ILE A 283 12.45 17.04 -0.79
C ILE A 283 12.52 15.92 0.24
N VAL A 284 11.69 15.96 1.29
CA VAL A 284 11.62 14.92 2.32
C VAL A 284 11.13 13.59 1.76
N GLU A 285 10.15 13.59 0.85
CA GLU A 285 9.67 12.37 0.18
C GLU A 285 10.76 11.75 -0.70
N ILE A 286 11.45 12.54 -1.53
CA ILE A 286 12.57 12.06 -2.35
C ILE A 286 13.65 11.46 -1.44
N PHE A 287 14.05 12.18 -0.40
CA PHE A 287 15.03 11.69 0.57
C PHE A 287 14.59 10.38 1.23
N TYR A 288 13.32 10.27 1.65
CA TYR A 288 12.79 9.07 2.28
C TYR A 288 12.84 7.85 1.34
N ASN A 289 12.46 8.05 0.08
CA ASN A 289 12.44 6.99 -0.93
C ASN A 289 13.83 6.57 -1.39
N ASP A 290 14.80 7.50 -1.43
CA ASP A 290 16.18 7.20 -1.79
C ASP A 290 16.96 6.56 -0.62
N PHE A 291 16.75 7.05 0.60
CA PHE A 291 17.46 6.57 1.81
C PHE A 291 16.93 5.23 2.32
N GLN A 292 15.64 4.94 2.12
CA GLN A 292 14.97 3.70 2.53
C GLN A 292 15.25 3.32 4.00
N PRO A 293 14.90 4.21 4.98
CA PRO A 293 15.33 4.07 6.37
C PRO A 293 14.90 2.76 7.04
N LEU A 294 13.78 2.17 6.62
CA LEU A 294 13.30 0.90 7.19
C LEU A 294 14.12 -0.31 6.73
N GLU A 295 14.68 -0.28 5.52
CA GLU A 295 15.60 -1.33 5.05
C GLU A 295 16.89 -1.31 5.85
N LEU A 296 17.46 -0.11 6.05
CA LEU A 296 18.61 0.09 6.92
C LEU A 296 18.31 -0.38 8.35
N THR A 297 17.12 -0.07 8.87
CA THR A 297 16.68 -0.52 10.20
C THR A 297 16.69 -2.04 10.33
N MET A 298 16.16 -2.77 9.34
CA MET A 298 16.16 -4.24 9.33
C MET A 298 17.59 -4.79 9.36
N ILE A 299 18.50 -4.22 8.57
CA ILE A 299 19.92 -4.62 8.56
C ILE A 299 20.56 -4.37 9.93
N LEU A 300 20.31 -3.21 10.54
CA LEU A 300 20.87 -2.85 11.86
C LEU A 300 20.35 -3.76 12.98
N TYR A 301 19.05 -4.13 12.96
CA TYR A 301 18.51 -5.12 13.88
C TYR A 301 19.10 -6.51 13.65
N LEU A 302 19.30 -6.93 12.40
CA LEU A 302 19.97 -8.20 12.10
C LEU A 302 21.41 -8.24 12.62
N ILE A 303 22.18 -7.15 12.43
CA ILE A 303 23.52 -7.00 13.02
C ILE A 303 23.44 -7.12 14.54
N SER A 304 22.47 -6.45 15.18
CA SER A 304 22.27 -6.52 16.63
C SER A 304 22.03 -7.95 17.11
N ILE A 305 21.19 -8.72 16.42
CA ILE A 305 20.90 -10.14 16.72
C ILE A 305 22.18 -10.98 16.60
N ILE A 306 22.90 -10.87 15.49
CA ILE A 306 24.12 -11.67 15.26
C ILE A 306 25.14 -11.40 16.38
N PHE A 307 25.38 -10.13 16.71
CA PHE A 307 26.40 -9.77 17.68
C PHE A 307 25.98 -10.05 19.14
N VAL A 308 24.69 -9.96 19.49
CA VAL A 308 24.25 -10.34 20.84
C VAL A 308 24.31 -11.86 21.03
N LEU A 309 24.02 -12.66 20.00
CA LEU A 309 24.21 -14.11 20.02
C LEU A 309 25.68 -14.49 20.11
N CYS A 310 26.55 -13.81 19.34
CA CYS A 310 28.00 -13.94 19.49
C CYS A 310 28.48 -13.55 20.89
N TRP A 311 27.88 -12.56 21.53
CA TRP A 311 28.20 -12.17 22.90
C TRP A 311 27.86 -13.26 23.92
N PHE A 312 26.71 -13.94 23.78
CA PHE A 312 26.34 -15.05 24.67
C PHE A 312 27.34 -16.20 24.63
N LYS A 313 27.94 -16.49 23.45
CA LYS A 313 28.97 -17.53 23.31
C LYS A 313 30.38 -17.02 23.62
N TRP A 314 30.68 -15.78 23.24
CA TRP A 314 31.97 -15.13 23.37
C TRP A 314 31.78 -13.71 23.93
N PRO A 315 31.85 -13.53 25.26
CA PRO A 315 31.53 -12.27 25.93
C PRO A 315 32.65 -11.22 25.79
N LYS A 316 33.07 -10.93 24.56
CA LYS A 316 34.00 -9.86 24.21
C LYS A 316 33.25 -8.53 24.19
N ARG A 317 33.87 -7.48 24.74
CA ARG A 317 33.29 -6.12 24.78
C ARG A 317 32.86 -5.61 23.41
N VAL A 318 33.63 -5.93 22.37
CA VAL A 318 33.32 -5.59 20.97
C VAL A 318 31.95 -6.13 20.54
N ASN A 319 31.62 -7.38 20.90
CA ASN A 319 30.34 -7.97 20.53
C ASN A 319 29.15 -7.26 21.18
N SER A 320 29.25 -6.99 22.49
CA SER A 320 28.21 -6.24 23.22
C SER A 320 28.05 -4.81 22.70
N THR A 321 29.16 -4.14 22.36
CA THR A 321 29.12 -2.76 21.85
C THR A 321 28.49 -2.70 20.47
N ILE A 322 28.82 -3.63 19.57
CA ILE A 322 28.20 -3.68 18.23
C ILE A 322 26.72 -4.06 18.34
N ALA A 323 26.36 -4.98 19.23
CA ALA A 323 24.96 -5.36 19.45
C ALA A 323 24.11 -4.17 19.95
N GLU A 324 24.63 -3.43 20.94
CA GLU A 324 24.01 -2.23 21.49
C GLU A 324 23.92 -1.12 20.44
N ALA A 325 25.02 -0.82 19.75
CA ALA A 325 25.05 0.19 18.69
C ALA A 325 24.07 -0.15 17.56
N GLY A 326 24.01 -1.42 17.12
CA GLY A 326 23.07 -1.87 16.09
C GLY A 326 21.62 -1.64 16.49
N LEU A 327 21.24 -1.95 17.73
CA LEU A 327 19.87 -1.73 18.21
C LEU A 327 19.53 -0.23 18.33
N ILE A 328 20.45 0.58 18.85
CA ILE A 328 20.24 2.03 19.02
C ILE A 328 20.17 2.73 17.66
N LEU A 329 21.15 2.49 16.78
CA LEU A 329 21.16 3.09 15.44
C LEU A 329 19.95 2.62 14.64
N GLY A 330 19.55 1.35 14.78
CA GLY A 330 18.31 0.83 14.20
C GLY A 330 17.09 1.55 14.75
N ALA A 331 16.97 1.74 16.06
CA ALA A 331 15.88 2.49 16.67
C ALA A 331 15.81 3.96 16.22
N VAL A 332 16.97 4.62 16.06
CA VAL A 332 17.06 5.99 15.53
C VAL A 332 16.61 6.05 14.07
N SER A 333 17.09 5.13 13.23
CA SER A 333 16.67 5.03 11.82
C SER A 333 15.17 4.73 11.68
N HIS A 334 14.63 3.88 12.54
CA HIS A 334 13.23 3.53 12.59
C HIS A 334 12.35 4.72 13.04
N ALA A 335 12.77 5.44 14.09
CA ALA A 335 12.08 6.66 14.52
C ALA A 335 12.13 7.74 13.43
N LEU A 336 13.28 7.89 12.75
CA LEU A 336 13.42 8.77 11.61
C LEU A 336 12.44 8.38 10.49
N ALA A 337 12.30 7.09 10.17
CA ALA A 337 11.34 6.63 9.19
C ALA A 337 9.90 7.05 9.52
N LEU A 338 9.48 6.89 10.78
CA LEU A 338 8.15 7.29 11.24
C LEU A 338 7.97 8.82 11.22
N ILE A 339 8.98 9.58 11.63
CA ILE A 339 8.92 11.05 11.61
C ILE A 339 8.82 11.56 10.16
N LEU A 340 9.67 11.08 9.26
CA LEU A 340 9.63 11.47 7.85
C LEU A 340 8.29 11.12 7.22
N ARG A 341 7.75 9.91 7.48
CA ARG A 341 6.40 9.53 7.04
C ARG A 341 5.33 10.45 7.62
N GLY A 342 5.42 10.81 8.89
CA GLY A 342 4.46 11.73 9.51
C GLY A 342 4.47 13.12 8.89
N ILE A 343 5.65 13.60 8.48
CA ILE A 343 5.82 14.86 7.74
C ILE A 343 5.24 14.74 6.32
N ILE A 344 5.54 13.66 5.59
CA ILE A 344 5.06 13.42 4.23
C ILE A 344 3.53 13.26 4.20
N LEU A 345 2.98 12.50 5.14
CA LEU A 345 1.55 12.21 5.20
C LEU A 345 0.75 13.28 5.94
N GLU A 346 1.41 14.25 6.57
CA GLU A 346 0.81 15.30 7.41
C GLU A 346 -0.09 14.77 8.54
N ARG A 347 0.18 13.54 8.98
CA ARG A 347 -0.59 12.82 9.99
C ARG A 347 0.29 11.79 10.69
N PRO A 348 -0.05 11.39 11.93
CA PRO A 348 0.63 10.27 12.57
C PRO A 348 0.55 9.01 11.69
N PRO A 349 1.67 8.35 11.37
CA PRO A 349 1.71 7.17 10.49
C PRO A 349 1.30 5.92 11.29
N VAL A 350 0.02 5.84 11.65
CA VAL A 350 -0.57 4.74 12.44
C VAL A 350 -1.94 4.33 11.89
N THR A 351 -2.20 4.53 10.61
CA THR A 351 -3.57 4.38 10.08
C THR A 351 -3.75 3.16 9.21
N THR A 352 -2.73 2.79 8.45
CA THR A 352 -2.73 1.58 7.64
C THR A 352 -2.20 0.39 8.45
N LEU A 353 -2.54 -0.85 8.05
CA LEU A 353 -1.98 -2.04 8.70
C LEU A 353 -0.46 -2.04 8.68
N TYR A 354 0.14 -1.62 7.56
CA TYR A 354 1.57 -1.44 7.41
C TYR A 354 2.16 -0.51 8.49
N GLU A 355 1.56 0.67 8.65
CA GLU A 355 1.98 1.69 9.62
C GLU A 355 1.83 1.23 11.07
N LEU A 356 0.71 0.59 11.38
CA LEU A 356 0.44 0.03 12.70
C LEU A 356 1.52 -1.01 13.08
N VAL A 357 1.92 -1.89 12.16
CA VAL A 357 2.96 -2.91 12.41
C VAL A 357 4.32 -2.28 12.68
N ILE A 358 4.70 -1.25 11.94
CA ILE A 358 5.95 -0.50 12.16
C ILE A 358 5.91 0.20 13.52
N PHE A 359 4.77 0.80 13.88
CA PHE A 359 4.62 1.46 15.18
C PHE A 359 4.71 0.46 16.36
N VAL A 360 4.13 -0.73 16.22
CA VAL A 360 4.28 -1.82 17.20
C VAL A 360 5.75 -2.25 17.30
N ALA A 361 6.45 -2.36 16.17
CA ALA A 361 7.86 -2.74 16.13
C ALA A 361 8.76 -1.75 16.88
N ILE A 362 8.60 -0.44 16.66
CA ILE A 362 9.38 0.56 17.42
C ILE A 362 9.04 0.53 18.91
N THR A 363 7.77 0.29 19.27
CA THR A 363 7.36 0.17 20.68
C THR A 363 8.09 -0.97 21.38
N VAL A 364 8.14 -2.16 20.74
CA VAL A 364 8.88 -3.33 21.24
C VAL A 364 10.35 -2.97 21.46
N VAL A 365 10.99 -2.32 20.48
CA VAL A 365 12.42 -1.97 20.53
C VAL A 365 12.70 -0.95 21.63
N LEU A 366 11.92 0.13 21.74
CA LEU A 366 12.12 1.19 22.72
C LEU A 366 11.93 0.67 24.15
N VAL A 367 10.87 -0.09 24.40
CA VAL A 367 10.64 -0.68 25.73
C VAL A 367 11.75 -1.67 26.07
N SER A 368 12.20 -2.47 25.12
CA SER A 368 13.33 -3.38 25.34
C SER A 368 14.64 -2.65 25.65
N LEU A 369 14.91 -1.53 24.98
CA LEU A 369 16.07 -0.66 25.29
C LEU A 369 15.97 -0.09 26.71
N ILE A 370 14.78 0.35 27.16
CA ILE A 370 14.57 0.83 28.54
C ILE A 370 14.94 -0.27 29.54
N PHE A 371 14.47 -1.51 29.33
CA PHE A 371 14.80 -2.63 30.22
C PHE A 371 16.27 -3.04 30.14
N PHE A 372 16.90 -2.96 28.97
CA PHE A 372 18.34 -3.12 28.83
C PHE A 372 19.11 -2.11 29.68
N TYR A 373 18.77 -0.81 29.61
CA TYR A 373 19.48 0.20 30.40
C TYR A 373 19.24 0.10 31.90
N ARG A 374 18.06 -0.35 32.33
CA ARG A 374 17.74 -0.56 33.75
C ARG A 374 18.40 -1.79 34.36
N SER A 375 18.57 -2.86 33.59
CA SER A 375 19.05 -4.15 34.12
C SER A 375 20.43 -4.56 33.64
N LYS A 376 20.95 -3.91 32.60
CA LYS A 376 22.18 -4.28 31.86
C LYS A 376 22.21 -5.76 31.44
N ASN A 377 21.03 -6.34 31.23
CA ASN A 377 20.87 -7.69 30.71
C ASN A 377 20.73 -7.65 29.18
N TYR A 378 21.73 -8.17 28.48
CA TYR A 378 21.79 -8.24 27.02
C TYR A 378 20.68 -9.10 26.38
N SER A 379 19.94 -9.90 27.16
CA SER A 379 18.74 -10.59 26.66
C SER A 379 17.69 -9.61 26.15
N HIS A 380 17.59 -8.41 26.74
CA HIS A 380 16.69 -7.36 26.26
C HIS A 380 17.13 -6.80 24.91
N ILE A 381 18.42 -6.80 24.58
CA ILE A 381 18.85 -6.44 23.22
C ILE A 381 18.33 -7.48 22.24
N LEU A 382 18.46 -8.77 22.57
CA LEU A 382 17.96 -9.86 21.73
C LEU A 382 16.43 -9.77 21.53
N TYR A 383 15.66 -9.57 22.60
CA TYR A 383 14.19 -9.48 22.52
C TYR A 383 13.73 -8.30 21.65
N GLY A 384 14.35 -7.13 21.83
CA GLY A 384 14.04 -5.94 21.05
C GLY A 384 14.41 -6.13 19.58
N ALA A 385 15.61 -6.64 19.29
CA ALA A 385 16.08 -6.80 17.93
C ALA A 385 15.30 -7.88 17.15
N ILE A 386 15.01 -9.04 17.76
CA ILE A 386 14.18 -10.09 17.14
C ILE A 386 12.75 -9.58 16.93
N GLY A 387 12.12 -9.01 17.95
CA GLY A 387 10.74 -8.52 17.86
C GLY A 387 10.62 -7.41 16.81
N GLY A 388 11.54 -6.45 16.82
CA GLY A 388 11.61 -5.39 15.82
C GLY A 388 11.81 -5.92 14.40
N LEU A 389 12.76 -6.83 14.19
CA LEU A 389 13.03 -7.40 12.87
C LEU A 389 11.85 -8.22 12.33
N ILE A 390 11.29 -9.13 13.13
CA ILE A 390 10.15 -9.97 12.70
C ILE A 390 8.96 -9.10 12.32
N LEU A 391 8.63 -8.09 13.13
CA LEU A 391 7.52 -7.18 12.81
C LEU A 391 7.79 -6.34 11.57
N LEU A 392 9.02 -5.88 11.32
CA LEU A 392 9.36 -5.18 10.07
C LEU A 392 9.32 -6.11 8.84
N VAL A 393 9.69 -7.38 9.00
CA VAL A 393 9.50 -8.37 7.92
C VAL A 393 8.02 -8.57 7.65
N ILE A 394 7.20 -8.71 8.68
CA ILE A 394 5.73 -8.80 8.55
C ILE A 394 5.17 -7.54 7.88
N SER A 395 5.65 -6.34 8.25
CA SER A 395 5.19 -5.08 7.64
C SER A 395 5.48 -5.06 6.13
N SER A 396 6.64 -5.56 5.70
CA SER A 396 6.99 -5.59 4.27
C SER A 396 6.06 -6.46 3.41
N VAL A 397 5.38 -7.45 4.00
CA VAL A 397 4.34 -8.22 3.29
C VAL A 397 3.17 -7.33 2.91
N PHE A 398 2.80 -6.36 3.76
CA PHE A 398 1.72 -5.41 3.48
C PHE A 398 2.08 -4.36 2.42
N LEU A 399 3.38 -4.06 2.21
CA LEU A 399 3.84 -3.18 1.12
C LEU A 399 3.65 -3.79 -0.27
N SER A 400 3.63 -5.12 -0.37
CA SER A 400 3.60 -5.80 -1.66
C SER A 400 2.27 -5.68 -2.41
N GLN A 401 1.23 -5.11 -1.77
CA GLN A 401 -0.13 -5.11 -2.30
C GLN A 401 -0.72 -3.70 -2.53
N GLU A 402 -0.18 -2.65 -1.90
CA GLU A 402 -0.73 -1.29 -2.00
C GLU A 402 0.36 -0.19 -1.85
N ASP A 403 0.07 1.05 -2.25
CA ASP A 403 0.96 2.20 -2.02
C ASP A 403 1.25 2.34 -0.52
N SER A 404 2.52 2.53 -0.15
CA SER A 404 2.89 2.72 1.25
C SER A 404 2.40 4.07 1.80
N LEU A 405 2.22 5.08 0.94
CA LEU A 405 1.87 6.45 1.33
C LEU A 405 0.40 6.77 0.99
N GLN A 406 -0.53 5.96 1.49
CA GLN A 406 -1.95 6.15 1.19
C GLN A 406 -2.51 7.44 1.80
N MET A 407 -3.40 8.08 1.05
CA MET A 407 -4.30 9.12 1.58
C MET A 407 -5.49 8.47 2.29
N LEU A 408 -6.00 9.14 3.33
CA LEU A 408 -7.09 8.63 4.16
C LEU A 408 -8.40 8.52 3.40
N VAL A 409 -9.21 7.51 3.75
CA VAL A 409 -10.66 7.56 3.54
C VAL A 409 -11.20 8.73 4.39
N ALA A 410 -12.07 9.56 3.81
CA ALA A 410 -12.54 10.82 4.41
C ALA A 410 -13.07 10.70 5.86
N VAL A 411 -13.60 9.54 6.26
CA VAL A 411 -14.10 9.30 7.63
C VAL A 411 -12.97 9.24 8.68
N LEU A 412 -11.74 8.88 8.29
CA LEU A 412 -10.58 8.82 9.18
C LEU A 412 -9.76 10.12 9.17
N ASN A 413 -10.23 11.18 8.48
CA ASN A 413 -9.56 12.48 8.48
C ASN A 413 -9.60 13.07 9.91
N THR A 414 -8.43 13.34 10.48
CA THR A 414 -8.11 13.13 11.90
C THR A 414 -8.96 13.89 12.94
N ASN A 415 -9.62 13.16 13.84
CA ASN A 415 -10.10 13.64 15.13
C ASN A 415 -9.06 13.27 16.23
N PHE A 416 -8.80 14.16 17.19
CA PHE A 416 -7.90 13.96 18.34
C PHE A 416 -8.09 12.57 18.99
N TRP A 417 -9.35 12.13 19.13
CA TRP A 417 -9.70 10.85 19.74
C TRP A 417 -9.21 9.64 18.94
N LEU A 418 -9.27 9.68 17.60
CA LEU A 418 -8.77 8.60 16.74
C LEU A 418 -7.26 8.45 16.92
N ALA A 419 -6.51 9.55 16.87
CA ALA A 419 -5.07 9.53 16.98
C ALA A 419 -4.61 8.97 18.34
N VAL A 420 -5.17 9.46 19.44
CA VAL A 420 -4.78 9.01 20.79
C VAL A 420 -5.22 7.56 21.02
N HIS A 421 -6.43 7.17 20.60
CA HIS A 421 -6.89 5.78 20.67
C HIS A 421 -5.91 4.83 19.98
N VAL A 422 -5.60 5.10 18.71
CA VAL A 422 -4.80 4.21 17.88
C VAL A 422 -3.36 4.12 18.39
N LEU A 423 -2.77 5.25 18.83
CA LEU A 423 -1.44 5.25 19.45
C LEU A 423 -1.40 4.44 20.76
N MET A 424 -2.43 4.56 21.60
CA MET A 424 -2.50 3.82 22.85
C MET A 424 -2.70 2.32 22.62
N ILE A 425 -3.63 1.93 21.74
CA ILE A 425 -3.92 0.50 21.51
C ILE A 425 -2.73 -0.20 20.85
N THR A 426 -2.05 0.45 19.89
CA THR A 426 -0.85 -0.09 19.25
C THR A 426 0.34 -0.17 20.19
N ALA A 427 0.55 0.84 21.05
CA ALA A 427 1.55 0.74 22.10
C ALA A 427 1.26 -0.44 23.03
N GLY A 428 -0.01 -0.66 23.36
CA GLY A 428 -0.48 -1.83 24.11
C GLY A 428 -0.16 -3.16 23.42
N TYR A 429 -0.34 -3.26 22.10
CA TYR A 429 0.03 -4.44 21.32
C TYR A 429 1.55 -4.68 21.34
N GLY A 430 2.35 -3.62 21.24
CA GLY A 430 3.81 -3.71 21.37
C GLY A 430 4.25 -4.26 22.73
N LEU A 431 3.61 -3.81 23.81
CA LEU A 431 3.86 -4.34 25.15
C LEU A 431 3.45 -5.83 25.28
N CYS A 432 2.33 -6.23 24.67
CA CYS A 432 1.90 -7.63 24.67
C CYS A 432 2.91 -8.53 23.93
N VAL A 433 3.34 -8.11 22.73
CA VAL A 433 4.33 -8.86 21.94
C VAL A 433 5.66 -8.96 22.69
N LEU A 434 6.14 -7.87 23.29
CA LEU A 434 7.36 -7.89 24.08
C LEU A 434 7.23 -8.81 25.31
N ALA A 435 6.11 -8.75 26.03
CA ALA A 435 5.84 -9.63 27.17
C ALA A 435 5.85 -11.11 26.75
N ALA A 436 5.23 -11.43 25.62
CA ALA A 436 5.23 -12.79 25.06
C ALA A 436 6.65 -13.25 24.70
N ILE A 437 7.45 -12.44 24.01
CA ILE A 437 8.85 -12.76 23.67
C ILE A 437 9.68 -12.99 24.96
N MET A 438 9.50 -12.15 25.97
CA MET A 438 10.19 -12.30 27.26
C MET A 438 9.75 -13.55 28.02
N ALA A 439 8.47 -13.93 27.92
CA ALA A 439 7.96 -15.18 28.49
C ALA A 439 8.57 -16.42 27.82
N HIS A 440 8.74 -16.41 26.49
CA HIS A 440 9.50 -17.45 25.78
C HIS A 440 10.93 -17.55 26.30
N GLY A 441 11.61 -16.41 26.46
CA GLY A 441 12.92 -16.37 27.08
C GLY A 441 12.92 -16.99 28.47
N TRP A 442 11.97 -16.61 29.33
CA TRP A 442 11.85 -17.13 30.69
C TRP A 442 11.58 -18.63 30.75
N LEU A 443 10.72 -19.15 29.86
CA LEU A 443 10.44 -20.58 29.72
C LEU A 443 11.68 -21.33 29.22
N GLY A 444 12.44 -20.74 28.31
CA GLY A 444 13.75 -21.23 27.86
C GLY A 444 14.78 -21.28 28.99
N TYR A 445 14.80 -20.28 29.88
CA TYR A 445 15.62 -20.34 31.11
C TYR A 445 15.25 -21.54 31.99
N GLY A 446 13.98 -21.98 31.99
CA GLY A 446 13.55 -23.19 32.69
C GLY A 446 14.20 -24.49 32.17
N LEU A 447 14.70 -24.49 30.93
CA LEU A 447 15.32 -25.66 30.31
C LEU A 447 16.77 -25.92 30.78
N VAL A 448 17.40 -25.02 31.54
CA VAL A 448 18.76 -25.26 32.03
C VAL A 448 18.69 -25.77 33.47
N LYS A 449 19.13 -27.03 33.69
CA LYS A 449 19.26 -27.58 35.05
C LYS A 449 20.54 -27.04 35.66
N THR A 450 20.41 -26.13 36.60
CA THR A 450 21.55 -25.60 37.36
C THR A 450 21.15 -25.32 38.80
N SER A 451 22.07 -25.64 39.72
CA SER A 451 21.97 -25.24 41.12
C SER A 451 22.49 -23.83 41.36
N ASP A 452 23.00 -23.16 40.33
CA ASP A 452 23.53 -21.79 40.41
C ASP A 452 22.42 -20.79 40.78
N ASP A 453 22.55 -20.20 41.96
CA ASP A 453 21.61 -19.21 42.48
C ASP A 453 21.63 -17.90 41.67
N ALA A 454 22.76 -17.56 41.02
CA ALA A 454 22.81 -16.42 40.11
C ALA A 454 21.91 -16.64 38.88
N TYR A 455 21.85 -17.87 38.37
CA TYR A 455 20.97 -18.25 37.27
C TYR A 455 19.50 -18.17 37.66
N LYS A 456 19.13 -18.73 38.83
CA LYS A 456 17.77 -18.65 39.36
C LYS A 456 17.35 -17.20 39.60
N THR A 457 18.25 -16.38 40.14
CA THR A 457 18.02 -14.95 40.36
C THR A 457 17.74 -14.22 39.05
N LYS A 458 18.53 -14.48 37.99
CA LYS A 458 18.29 -13.90 36.65
C LYS A 458 16.91 -14.30 36.10
N ARG A 459 16.53 -15.57 36.22
CA ARG A 459 15.20 -16.07 35.84
C ARG A 459 14.09 -15.37 36.64
N ASP A 460 14.29 -15.15 37.93
CA ASP A 460 13.29 -14.49 38.79
C ASP A 460 13.16 -12.99 38.50
N VAL A 461 14.25 -12.31 38.16
CA VAL A 461 14.24 -10.92 37.68
C VAL A 461 13.47 -10.83 36.36
N LEU A 462 13.73 -11.73 35.41
CA LEU A 462 13.02 -11.78 34.14
C LEU A 462 11.51 -12.04 34.35
N PHE A 463 11.14 -12.88 35.31
CA PHE A 463 9.74 -13.08 35.69
C PHE A 463 9.09 -11.76 36.11
N LYS A 464 9.71 -11.03 37.05
CA LYS A 464 9.18 -9.76 37.59
C LYS A 464 9.05 -8.69 36.51
N GLN A 465 10.04 -8.61 35.61
CA GLN A 465 10.01 -7.67 34.48
C GLN A 465 8.88 -8.00 33.50
N THR A 466 8.75 -9.28 33.13
CA THR A 466 7.69 -9.74 32.21
C THR A 466 6.30 -9.52 32.82
N TYR A 467 6.12 -9.82 34.11
CA TYR A 467 4.88 -9.54 34.83
C TYR A 467 4.54 -8.04 34.84
N PHE A 468 5.52 -7.18 35.13
CA PHE A 468 5.33 -5.73 35.10
C PHE A 468 4.89 -5.24 33.71
N ILE A 469 5.54 -5.69 32.64
CA ILE A 469 5.17 -5.32 31.26
C ILE A 469 3.75 -5.81 30.94
N THR A 470 3.37 -7.00 31.42
CA THR A 470 2.02 -7.54 31.22
C THR A 470 0.96 -6.68 31.92
N VAL A 471 1.23 -6.21 33.14
CA VAL A 471 0.34 -5.27 33.85
C VAL A 471 0.26 -3.92 33.13
N LEU A 472 1.39 -3.42 32.62
CA LEU A 472 1.40 -2.19 31.84
C LEU A 472 0.62 -2.36 30.52
N ALA A 473 0.75 -3.51 29.87
CA ALA A 473 -0.02 -3.86 28.67
C ALA A 473 -1.52 -3.85 28.96
N LEU A 474 -1.96 -4.44 30.09
CA LEU A 474 -3.36 -4.38 30.51
C LEU A 474 -3.85 -2.93 30.64
N LEU A 475 -3.09 -2.08 31.33
CA LEU A 475 -3.47 -0.68 31.53
C LEU A 475 -3.61 0.07 30.20
N ILE A 476 -2.58 -0.03 29.34
CA ILE A 476 -2.52 0.71 28.08
C ILE A 476 -3.57 0.20 27.08
N THR A 477 -3.76 -1.13 26.97
CA THR A 477 -4.80 -1.70 26.09
C THR A 477 -6.21 -1.40 26.58
N THR A 478 -6.44 -1.36 27.89
CA THR A 478 -7.75 -0.98 28.46
C THR A 478 -8.06 0.48 28.16
N ILE A 479 -7.12 1.39 28.43
CA ILE A 479 -7.28 2.81 28.12
C ILE A 479 -7.49 3.00 26.62
N GLY A 480 -6.67 2.35 25.79
CA GLY A 480 -6.82 2.35 24.34
C GLY A 480 -8.23 1.93 23.93
N THR A 481 -8.73 0.80 24.43
CA THR A 481 -10.06 0.27 24.08
C THR A 481 -11.18 1.24 24.47
N VAL A 482 -11.12 1.85 25.66
CA VAL A 482 -12.11 2.84 26.10
C VAL A 482 -12.06 4.11 25.24
N LEU A 483 -10.88 4.61 24.90
CA LEU A 483 -10.72 5.75 24.00
C LEU A 483 -11.28 5.45 22.60
N GLY A 484 -11.20 4.19 22.16
CA GLY A 484 -11.81 3.73 20.91
C GLY A 484 -13.34 3.84 20.95
N GLY A 485 -13.95 3.47 22.07
CA GLY A 485 -15.39 3.65 22.27
C GLY A 485 -15.82 5.13 22.28
N ILE A 486 -15.03 6.02 22.89
CA ILE A 486 -15.29 7.47 22.85
C ILE A 486 -15.24 8.00 21.41
N TRP A 487 -14.25 7.56 20.63
CA TRP A 487 -14.15 7.92 19.23
C TRP A 487 -15.32 7.36 18.39
N ALA A 488 -15.73 6.11 18.65
CA ALA A 488 -16.85 5.48 17.97
C ALA A 488 -18.18 6.22 18.26
N ASP A 489 -18.38 6.68 19.49
CA ASP A 489 -19.56 7.46 19.88
C ASP A 489 -19.66 8.76 19.08
N GLN A 490 -18.54 9.49 18.96
CA GLN A 490 -18.49 10.73 18.19
C GLN A 490 -18.65 10.52 16.69
N SER A 491 -18.13 9.40 16.16
CA SER A 491 -18.09 9.17 14.72
C SER A 491 -19.36 8.51 14.20
N TRP A 492 -19.93 7.59 14.99
CA TRP A 492 -21.03 6.71 14.58
C TRP A 492 -22.26 6.78 15.50
N GLY A 493 -22.25 7.66 16.51
CA GLY A 493 -23.37 7.85 17.43
C GLY A 493 -23.57 6.71 18.45
N ARG A 494 -22.57 5.83 18.62
CA ARG A 494 -22.60 4.76 19.63
C ARG A 494 -21.22 4.44 20.20
N PHE A 495 -21.14 4.29 21.53
CA PHE A 495 -19.91 3.92 22.22
C PHE A 495 -19.39 2.50 21.89
N TRP A 496 -20.29 1.55 21.63
CA TRP A 496 -19.94 0.14 21.36
C TRP A 496 -21.04 -0.54 20.54
N GLY A 497 -20.68 -1.54 19.74
CA GLY A 497 -21.61 -2.26 18.86
C GLY A 497 -21.17 -3.65 18.45
N TRP A 498 -20.21 -4.23 19.17
CA TRP A 498 -19.82 -5.64 19.06
C TRP A 498 -19.30 -6.04 17.69
N ASP A 499 -18.71 -5.11 16.93
CA ASP A 499 -18.06 -5.45 15.67
C ASP A 499 -16.77 -6.27 15.90
N PRO A 500 -16.27 -7.00 14.90
CA PRO A 500 -15.10 -7.86 15.07
C PRO A 500 -13.86 -7.17 15.65
N LYS A 501 -13.61 -5.89 15.33
CA LYS A 501 -12.44 -5.17 15.85
C LYS A 501 -12.63 -4.74 17.30
N GLU A 502 -13.83 -4.26 17.64
CA GLU A 502 -14.23 -4.00 19.03
C GLU A 502 -14.08 -5.27 19.89
N ASN A 503 -14.57 -6.42 19.39
CA ASN A 503 -14.43 -7.72 20.08
C ASN A 503 -12.96 -8.18 20.18
N GLY A 504 -12.15 -7.93 19.14
CA GLY A 504 -10.72 -8.22 19.15
C GLY A 504 -9.99 -7.42 20.24
N ALA A 505 -10.25 -6.12 20.34
CA ALA A 505 -9.67 -5.28 21.38
C ALA A 505 -10.10 -5.75 22.79
N LEU A 506 -11.39 -6.08 22.96
CA LEU A 506 -11.91 -6.63 24.22
C LEU A 506 -11.26 -7.97 24.59
N LEU A 507 -11.05 -8.87 23.62
CA LEU A 507 -10.40 -10.17 23.83
C LEU A 507 -9.01 -10.00 24.46
N ILE A 508 -8.21 -9.05 23.97
CA ILE A 508 -6.88 -8.76 24.52
C ILE A 508 -6.97 -8.31 25.98
N VAL A 509 -7.87 -7.36 26.26
CA VAL A 509 -8.09 -6.83 27.63
C VAL A 509 -8.54 -7.95 28.57
N LEU A 510 -9.51 -8.77 28.16
CA LEU A 510 -10.03 -9.86 28.97
C LEU A 510 -8.97 -10.94 29.22
N TRP A 511 -8.16 -11.29 28.21
CA TRP A 511 -7.06 -12.24 28.38
C TRP A 511 -6.04 -11.74 29.40
N LEU A 512 -5.59 -10.48 29.27
CA LEU A 512 -4.65 -9.85 30.20
C LEU A 512 -5.22 -9.78 31.62
N ALA A 513 -6.49 -9.38 31.77
CA ALA A 513 -7.17 -9.32 33.04
C ALA A 513 -7.27 -10.71 33.69
N TRP A 514 -7.64 -11.73 32.91
CA TRP A 514 -7.75 -13.11 33.38
C TRP A 514 -6.42 -13.67 33.88
N ILE A 515 -5.33 -13.53 33.13
CA ILE A 515 -4.03 -14.06 33.54
C ILE A 515 -3.45 -13.34 34.77
N ILE A 516 -3.65 -12.02 34.87
CA ILE A 516 -3.22 -11.24 36.04
C ILE A 516 -4.07 -11.58 37.26
N HIS A 517 -5.40 -11.66 37.10
CA HIS A 517 -6.30 -12.03 38.18
C HIS A 517 -6.02 -13.44 38.71
N GLY A 518 -5.82 -14.42 37.83
CA GLY A 518 -5.47 -15.78 38.21
C GLY A 518 -4.13 -15.87 38.97
N ARG A 519 -3.17 -14.98 38.66
CA ARG A 519 -1.93 -14.85 39.45
C ARG A 519 -2.18 -14.25 40.82
N LEU A 520 -2.97 -13.18 40.91
CA LEU A 520 -3.30 -12.52 42.18
C LEU A 520 -4.13 -13.41 43.11
N ALA A 521 -5.03 -14.22 42.54
CA ALA A 521 -5.84 -15.20 43.26
C ALA A 521 -5.04 -16.44 43.72
N GLY A 522 -3.76 -16.55 43.37
CA GLY A 522 -2.91 -17.69 43.73
C GLY A 522 -3.16 -18.96 42.91
N ILE A 523 -4.05 -18.92 41.91
CA ILE A 523 -4.39 -20.06 41.04
C ILE A 523 -3.25 -20.32 40.05
N PHE A 524 -2.61 -19.27 39.52
CA PHE A 524 -1.54 -19.40 38.53
C PHE A 524 -0.15 -19.27 39.16
N GLY A 525 0.58 -20.39 39.16
CA GLY A 525 2.03 -20.43 39.43
C GLY A 525 2.84 -19.62 38.41
N LYS A 526 4.15 -19.44 38.65
CA LYS A 526 5.00 -18.63 37.76
C LYS A 526 5.09 -19.24 36.36
N GLU A 527 5.21 -20.57 36.30
CA GLU A 527 5.30 -21.35 35.07
C GLU A 527 4.04 -21.23 34.23
N LEU A 528 2.87 -21.44 34.85
CA LEU A 528 1.59 -21.38 34.15
C LEU A 528 1.27 -19.96 33.68
N LEU A 529 1.61 -18.95 34.48
CA LEU A 529 1.47 -17.55 34.08
C LEU A 529 2.33 -17.22 32.85
N MET A 530 3.60 -17.62 32.86
CA MET A 530 4.51 -17.36 31.72
C MET A 530 4.06 -18.10 30.46
N TYR A 531 3.47 -19.29 30.60
CA TYR A 531 2.83 -19.97 29.50
C TYR A 531 1.68 -19.14 28.90
N PHE A 532 0.73 -18.66 29.72
CA PHE A 532 -0.38 -17.84 29.22
C PHE A 532 0.03 -16.45 28.71
N ILE A 533 1.12 -15.86 29.25
CA ILE A 533 1.71 -14.65 28.69
C ILE A 533 2.31 -14.95 27.30
N GLY A 534 2.94 -16.12 27.09
CA GLY A 534 3.40 -16.54 25.77
C GLY A 534 2.28 -16.58 24.72
N TYR A 535 1.09 -17.03 25.10
CA TYR A 535 -0.10 -17.05 24.23
C TYR A 535 -0.61 -15.65 23.82
N LEU A 536 -0.13 -14.56 24.43
CA LEU A 536 -0.53 -13.20 24.01
C LEU A 536 -0.21 -12.94 22.53
N ASN A 537 0.85 -13.53 22.00
CA ASN A 537 1.19 -13.44 20.58
C ASN A 537 0.05 -13.95 19.68
N ILE A 538 -0.58 -15.07 20.05
CA ILE A 538 -1.74 -15.64 19.34
C ILE A 538 -2.96 -14.73 19.53
N VAL A 539 -3.23 -14.32 20.77
CA VAL A 539 -4.39 -13.48 21.09
C VAL A 539 -4.35 -12.16 20.33
N VAL A 540 -3.20 -11.47 20.35
CA VAL A 540 -2.98 -10.23 19.59
C VAL A 540 -3.04 -10.50 18.09
N GLY A 541 -2.43 -11.58 17.59
CA GLY A 541 -2.47 -11.93 16.17
C GLY A 541 -3.90 -12.16 15.65
N LEU A 542 -4.74 -12.87 16.42
CA LEU A 542 -6.15 -13.09 16.07
C LEU A 542 -6.97 -11.81 16.18
N ALA A 543 -6.80 -11.04 17.28
CA ALA A 543 -7.52 -9.80 17.52
C ALA A 543 -7.15 -8.68 16.53
N TRP A 544 -5.95 -8.73 15.96
CA TRP A 544 -5.46 -7.70 15.04
C TRP A 544 -5.57 -8.11 13.58
N PHE A 545 -5.05 -9.28 13.20
CA PHE A 545 -5.08 -9.77 11.82
C PHE A 545 -6.32 -10.62 11.53
N GLY A 546 -6.70 -11.50 12.46
CA GLY A 546 -7.82 -12.42 12.29
C GLY A 546 -9.16 -11.72 12.09
N VAL A 547 -9.42 -10.64 12.82
CA VAL A 547 -10.67 -9.85 12.68
C VAL A 547 -10.84 -9.22 11.31
N ASN A 548 -9.74 -8.88 10.61
CA ASN A 548 -9.81 -8.35 9.24
C ASN A 548 -10.20 -9.42 8.21
N LEU A 549 -10.04 -10.72 8.54
CA LEU A 549 -10.43 -11.83 7.65
C LEU A 549 -11.94 -12.08 7.65
N LEU A 550 -12.66 -11.64 8.69
CA LEU A 550 -14.10 -11.90 8.83
C LEU A 550 -14.94 -11.06 7.87
N GLY A 551 -14.40 -9.96 7.36
CA GLY A 551 -15.02 -9.15 6.32
C GLY A 551 -16.34 -8.48 6.63
N VAL A 552 -16.75 -8.47 7.89
CA VAL A 552 -17.97 -7.84 8.38
C VAL A 552 -17.61 -6.67 9.29
N GLY A 553 -18.32 -5.55 9.15
CA GLY A 553 -18.19 -4.38 10.02
C GLY A 553 -17.65 -3.13 9.33
N LEU A 554 -17.94 -1.96 9.90
CA LEU A 554 -17.59 -0.61 9.40
C LEU A 554 -16.07 -0.31 9.35
N HIS A 555 -15.25 -1.31 9.71
CA HIS A 555 -13.80 -1.20 9.80
C HIS A 555 -13.04 -2.11 8.81
N SER A 556 -13.70 -2.78 7.87
CA SER A 556 -13.02 -3.68 6.92
C SER A 556 -12.34 -2.89 5.80
N TYR A 557 -11.05 -2.57 5.97
CA TYR A 557 -10.26 -1.76 5.01
C TYR A 557 -9.01 -2.49 4.49
N GLY A 558 -8.95 -3.83 4.52
CA GLY A 558 -7.73 -4.54 4.10
C GLY A 558 -7.88 -6.05 4.02
N PHE A 559 -8.51 -6.53 2.96
CA PHE A 559 -8.50 -7.95 2.62
C PHE A 559 -7.29 -8.27 1.77
N THR A 560 -6.52 -9.27 2.20
CA THR A 560 -5.37 -9.74 1.44
C THR A 560 -5.42 -11.27 1.40
N SER A 561 -5.30 -11.83 0.19
CA SER A 561 -5.21 -13.28 0.00
C SER A 561 -3.91 -13.79 0.62
N GLY A 562 -4.00 -14.78 1.51
CA GLY A 562 -2.83 -15.44 2.13
C GLY A 562 -2.54 -15.09 3.59
N ILE A 563 -3.12 -14.02 4.16
CA ILE A 563 -2.97 -13.72 5.60
C ILE A 563 -3.56 -14.84 6.46
N ALA A 564 -4.69 -15.44 6.05
CA ALA A 564 -5.29 -16.55 6.77
C ALA A 564 -4.32 -17.73 6.93
N VAL A 565 -3.64 -18.12 5.85
CA VAL A 565 -2.64 -19.21 5.87
C VAL A 565 -1.45 -18.84 6.75
N GLY A 566 -0.94 -17.61 6.62
CA GLY A 566 0.16 -17.12 7.46
C GLY A 566 -0.19 -17.11 8.94
N LEU A 567 -1.41 -16.65 9.30
CA LEU A 567 -1.89 -16.60 10.67
C LEU A 567 -2.11 -18.00 11.25
N ILE A 568 -2.70 -18.93 10.50
CA ILE A 568 -2.85 -20.33 10.92
C ILE A 568 -1.49 -20.97 11.15
N ALA A 569 -0.55 -20.80 10.22
CA ALA A 569 0.81 -21.32 10.36
C ALA A 569 1.51 -20.76 11.61
N PHE A 570 1.39 -19.44 11.83
CA PHE A 570 1.90 -18.77 13.03
C PHE A 570 1.30 -19.35 14.32
N VAL A 571 -0.02 -19.53 14.38
CA VAL A 571 -0.72 -20.11 15.54
C VAL A 571 -0.22 -21.53 15.81
N ILE A 572 -0.09 -22.36 14.78
CA ILE A 572 0.42 -23.74 14.92
C ILE A 572 1.85 -23.73 15.45
N VAL A 573 2.74 -22.93 14.86
CA VAL A 573 4.14 -22.82 15.28
C VAL A 573 4.24 -22.36 16.73
N GLU A 574 3.48 -21.34 17.12
CA GLU A 574 3.51 -20.80 18.48
C GLU A 574 2.99 -21.82 19.51
N ILE A 575 1.90 -22.53 19.20
CA ILE A 575 1.39 -23.63 20.03
C ILE A 575 2.45 -24.73 20.18
N LEU A 576 3.13 -25.11 19.10
CA LEU A 576 4.17 -26.13 19.14
C LEU A 576 5.36 -25.70 20.00
N ILE A 577 5.84 -24.46 19.85
CA ILE A 577 6.93 -23.90 20.66
C ILE A 577 6.55 -23.92 22.14
N LEU A 578 5.41 -23.33 22.50
CA LEU A 578 4.97 -23.23 23.89
C LEU A 578 4.72 -24.62 24.50
N SER A 579 4.08 -25.53 23.76
CA SER A 579 3.81 -26.90 24.23
C SER A 579 5.11 -27.67 24.48
N THR A 580 6.09 -27.50 23.59
CA THR A 580 7.43 -28.10 23.75
C THR A 580 8.12 -27.56 25.00
N LEU A 581 8.13 -26.23 25.18
CA LEU A 581 8.71 -25.60 26.37
C LEU A 581 8.03 -26.05 27.67
N LEU A 582 6.70 -26.15 27.67
CA LEU A 582 5.93 -26.61 28.83
C LEU A 582 6.21 -28.07 29.17
N PHE A 583 6.26 -28.95 28.15
CA PHE A 583 6.52 -30.37 28.31
C PHE A 583 7.89 -30.63 28.97
N PHE A 584 8.93 -29.95 28.49
CA PHE A 584 10.27 -30.10 29.05
C PHE A 584 10.41 -29.48 30.44
N ASN A 585 9.71 -28.39 30.73
CA ASN A 585 9.71 -27.79 32.06
C ASN A 585 8.96 -28.68 33.09
N LYS A 586 7.83 -29.29 32.73
CA LYS A 586 7.06 -30.16 33.63
C LYS A 586 7.77 -31.47 34.01
N ARG A 587 8.54 -32.07 33.09
CA ARG A 587 9.28 -33.32 33.37
C ARG A 587 10.53 -33.14 34.25
N ARG A 588 10.86 -31.89 34.61
CA ARG A 588 12.10 -31.54 35.31
C ARG A 588 11.87 -30.92 36.70
N VAL A 589 10.61 -30.68 37.08
CA VAL A 589 10.14 -30.50 38.46
C VAL A 589 9.85 -31.88 39.03
#